data_AF-A0A838R5K9-F1
#
_entry.id   AF-A0A838R5K9-F1
#
_cell.length_a   1.000
_cell.length_b   1.000
_cell.length_c   1.000
_cell.angle_alpha   90.00
_cell.angle_beta   90.00
_cell.angle_gamma   90.00
#
_symmetry.space_group_name_H-M   'P 1'
#
loop_
_entity.id
_entity.type
_entity.pdbx_description
1 polymer ?
#
loop_
_entity_poly.entity_id
_entity_poly.type
_entity_poly.pdbx_seq_one_letter_code
_entity_poly.pdbx_strand_id
1 'polypeptide(L)'
;MSRRRIFGLGTALALTGFLAIPGAAQRLVRAEPHLRGEIFQASYHLRLESAWPQLQAIGGGCINGGEEVVEGTLTRVGRENYVGMLTRRTRLLFCGAHGGPAAASCNLELIGGGKVQMAGLVMADETSPSGHSLRVGWAPLGSHEAQAYGSCSADFKERIEKMYLTVQQGVEFAIPAAGSGPREERLEDYAWNVRVN
;
A
#
# COMPACT_ATOMS: atom_id res chain seq x y z
N MET A 1 14.47 -11.95 14.06
CA MET A 1 14.07 -10.52 14.06
C MET A 1 14.66 -9.87 12.82
N SER A 2 13.86 -9.78 11.75
CA SER A 2 14.29 -9.29 10.45
C SER A 2 14.06 -7.77 10.38
N ARG A 3 15.07 -7.00 9.96
CA ARG A 3 14.94 -5.55 9.73
C ARG A 3 14.69 -5.33 8.23
N ARG A 4 13.43 -5.19 7.82
CA ARG A 4 13.11 -4.71 6.45
C ARG A 4 13.39 -3.20 6.39
N ARG A 5 14.19 -2.78 5.42
CA ARG A 5 14.68 -1.39 5.29
C ARG A 5 13.64 -0.53 4.59
N ILE A 6 13.31 0.62 5.19
CA ILE A 6 12.53 1.70 4.56
C ILE A 6 13.44 2.37 3.52
N PHE A 7 13.07 2.32 2.24
CA PHE A 7 13.75 3.09 1.20
C PHE A 7 12.95 4.36 0.90
N GLY A 8 13.49 5.52 1.28
CA GLY A 8 13.03 6.81 0.78
C GLY A 8 13.39 6.97 -0.69
N LEU A 9 12.43 7.38 -1.51
CA LEU A 9 12.60 7.63 -2.94
C LEU A 9 13.45 8.90 -3.16
N GLY A 10 14.75 8.71 -3.36
CA GLY A 10 15.65 9.72 -3.88
C GLY A 10 15.60 9.74 -5.41
N THR A 11 15.07 10.82 -5.98
CA THR A 11 15.19 11.16 -7.39
C THR A 11 16.65 11.36 -7.79
N ALA A 12 17.12 10.66 -8.83
CA ALA A 12 18.36 10.99 -9.51
C ALA A 12 18.14 10.98 -11.03
N LEU A 13 18.02 12.18 -11.59
CA LEU A 13 18.31 12.45 -13.00
C LEU A 13 19.82 12.32 -13.21
N ALA A 14 20.25 11.52 -14.18
CA ALA A 14 21.53 11.73 -14.85
C ALA A 14 21.43 11.27 -16.31
N LEU A 15 21.58 12.24 -17.21
CA LEU A 15 21.67 12.08 -18.66
C LEU A 15 23.16 11.96 -19.07
N THR A 16 23.37 11.41 -20.25
CA THR A 16 24.57 11.47 -21.15
C THR A 16 25.61 10.35 -21.10
N GLY A 17 25.95 9.88 -22.31
CA GLY A 17 27.26 9.27 -22.62
C GLY A 17 27.24 8.05 -23.55
N PHE A 18 27.06 8.23 -24.85
CA PHE A 18 27.40 7.21 -25.85
C PHE A 18 28.93 7.12 -26.02
N LEU A 19 29.50 5.92 -25.82
CA LEU A 19 30.78 5.53 -26.40
C LEU A 19 30.69 4.08 -26.88
N ALA A 20 30.90 3.89 -28.18
CA ALA A 20 31.01 2.60 -28.84
C ALA A 20 32.47 2.13 -28.84
N ILE A 21 32.70 0.86 -28.50
CA ILE A 21 33.90 0.11 -28.89
C ILE A 21 33.47 -1.33 -29.24
N PRO A 22 33.85 -1.88 -30.42
CA PRO A 22 33.57 -3.25 -30.81
C PRO A 22 34.60 -4.19 -30.20
N GLY A 23 34.14 -5.28 -29.60
CA GLY A 23 35.01 -6.32 -29.06
C GLY A 23 34.24 -7.62 -28.96
N ALA A 24 34.50 -8.52 -29.90
CA ALA A 24 33.92 -9.85 -29.96
C ALA A 24 34.35 -10.65 -28.72
N ALA A 25 33.44 -10.77 -27.75
CA ALA A 25 33.50 -11.79 -26.72
C ALA A 25 32.39 -12.79 -27.04
N GLN A 26 32.79 -13.99 -27.47
CA GLN A 26 31.93 -15.16 -27.52
C GLN A 26 31.44 -15.45 -26.09
N ARG A 27 30.32 -14.84 -25.70
CA ARG A 27 29.59 -15.27 -24.51
C ARG A 27 28.95 -16.60 -24.86
N LEU A 28 29.32 -17.65 -24.15
CA LEU A 28 28.45 -18.80 -23.95
C LEU A 28 27.06 -18.24 -23.65
N VAL A 29 26.13 -18.45 -24.57
CA VAL A 29 24.70 -18.33 -24.28
C VAL A 29 24.43 -19.46 -23.30
N ARG A 30 24.64 -19.18 -22.01
CA ARG A 30 23.98 -19.93 -20.96
C ARG A 30 22.51 -19.77 -21.28
N ALA A 31 21.89 -20.85 -21.77
CA ALA A 31 20.45 -20.91 -21.84
C ALA A 31 19.96 -20.51 -20.46
N GLU A 32 19.36 -19.33 -20.36
CA GLU A 32 18.57 -18.99 -19.18
C GLU A 32 17.60 -20.15 -19.01
N PRO A 33 17.47 -20.71 -17.80
CA PRO A 33 16.43 -21.69 -17.57
C PRO A 33 15.12 -21.00 -17.93
N HIS A 34 14.53 -21.40 -19.05
CA HIS A 34 13.13 -21.15 -19.33
C HIS A 34 12.38 -21.77 -18.16
N LEU A 35 11.98 -20.92 -17.20
CA LEU A 35 11.01 -21.27 -16.19
C LEU A 35 9.74 -21.65 -16.96
N ARG A 36 9.57 -22.96 -17.15
CA ARG A 36 8.36 -23.57 -17.67
C ARG A 36 7.26 -23.26 -16.67
N GLY A 37 6.23 -22.55 -17.13
CA GLY A 37 5.01 -22.25 -16.38
C GLY A 37 5.00 -20.83 -15.83
N GLU A 38 3.92 -20.09 -16.10
CA GLU A 38 3.65 -18.85 -15.36
C GLU A 38 3.44 -19.21 -13.89
N ILE A 39 4.38 -18.79 -13.04
CA ILE A 39 4.35 -19.07 -11.60
C ILE A 39 3.21 -18.28 -10.93
N PHE A 40 2.76 -17.17 -11.54
CA PHE A 40 1.77 -16.25 -10.97
C PHE A 40 0.46 -16.26 -11.75
N GLN A 41 -0.62 -15.94 -11.06
CA GLN A 41 -1.94 -15.85 -11.68
C GLN A 41 -2.03 -14.62 -12.60
N ALA A 42 -2.84 -14.72 -13.66
CA ALA A 42 -3.14 -13.59 -14.56
C ALA A 42 -3.85 -12.44 -13.82
N SER A 43 -4.56 -12.76 -12.75
CA SER A 43 -5.20 -11.78 -11.87
C SER A 43 -5.23 -12.26 -10.43
N TYR A 44 -5.26 -11.32 -9.51
CA TYR A 44 -5.51 -11.57 -8.09
C TYR A 44 -6.65 -10.69 -7.59
N HIS A 45 -7.55 -11.24 -6.79
CA HIS A 45 -8.43 -10.41 -5.96
C HIS A 45 -7.67 -10.02 -4.71
N LEU A 46 -7.48 -8.72 -4.51
CA LEU A 46 -6.76 -8.15 -3.37
C LEU A 46 -7.74 -7.43 -2.45
N ARG A 47 -7.61 -7.68 -1.15
CA ARG A 47 -8.25 -6.91 -0.08
C ARG A 47 -7.21 -6.52 0.96
N LEU A 48 -7.03 -5.23 1.17
CA LEU A 48 -6.24 -4.64 2.24
C LEU A 48 -7.19 -4.09 3.30
N GLU A 49 -6.99 -4.44 4.56
CA GLU A 49 -7.80 -3.98 5.68
C GLU A 49 -6.92 -3.36 6.75
N SER A 50 -7.23 -2.15 7.20
CA SER A 50 -6.48 -1.45 8.23
C SER A 50 -6.40 -2.30 9.50
N ALA A 51 -5.18 -2.44 10.02
CA ALA A 51 -4.89 -3.13 11.27
C ALA A 51 -4.57 -2.15 12.41
N TRP A 52 -4.89 -0.86 12.25
CA TRP A 52 -4.69 0.16 13.28
C TRP A 52 -5.45 -0.22 14.57
N PRO A 53 -4.78 -0.25 15.74
CA PRO A 53 -5.45 -0.52 17.00
C PRO A 53 -6.43 0.61 17.33
N GLN A 54 -7.57 0.26 17.94
CA GLN A 54 -8.45 1.24 18.53
C GLN A 54 -7.92 1.61 19.93
N LEU A 55 -7.53 2.87 20.10
CA LEU A 55 -7.00 3.40 21.35
C LEU A 55 -8.01 4.36 21.97
N GLN A 56 -8.54 3.98 23.13
CA GLN A 56 -9.42 4.86 23.91
C GLN A 56 -8.57 5.90 24.66
N ALA A 57 -8.99 7.17 24.61
CA ALA A 57 -8.38 8.22 25.41
C ALA A 57 -8.62 7.95 26.90
N ILE A 58 -7.59 8.14 27.73
CA ILE A 58 -7.69 8.06 29.19
C ILE A 58 -8.69 9.14 29.65
N GLY A 59 -9.79 8.73 30.27
CA GLY A 59 -10.87 9.64 30.70
C GLY A 59 -12.19 9.50 29.92
N GLY A 60 -12.28 8.57 28.96
CA GLY A 60 -13.57 8.03 28.50
C GLY A 60 -14.44 9.01 27.71
N GLY A 61 -14.04 9.35 26.48
CA GLY A 61 -14.91 10.13 25.59
C GLY A 61 -14.51 10.17 24.11
N CYS A 62 -13.36 9.61 23.73
CA CYS A 62 -12.90 9.62 22.34
C CYS A 62 -12.03 8.38 22.02
N ILE A 63 -12.08 7.93 20.77
CA ILE A 63 -11.36 6.77 20.24
C ILE A 63 -10.45 7.23 19.10
N ASN A 64 -9.16 6.89 19.16
CA ASN A 64 -8.26 6.94 18.01
C ASN A 64 -8.29 5.59 17.29
N GLY A 65 -8.41 5.60 15.97
CA GLY A 65 -8.37 4.38 15.17
C GLY A 65 -9.29 4.48 13.96
N GLY A 66 -9.98 3.39 13.66
CA GLY A 66 -10.94 3.33 12.56
C GLY A 66 -10.71 2.14 11.66
N GLU A 67 -11.48 2.12 10.57
CA GLU A 67 -11.52 1.05 9.60
C GLU A 67 -11.22 1.63 8.22
N GLU A 68 -10.34 0.96 7.49
CA GLU A 68 -10.08 1.29 6.09
C GLU A 68 -9.95 -0.02 5.31
N VAL A 69 -10.59 -0.06 4.15
CA VAL A 69 -10.57 -1.21 3.25
C VAL A 69 -10.23 -0.72 1.84
N VAL A 70 -9.25 -1.36 1.21
CA VAL A 70 -8.94 -1.21 -0.22
C VAL A 70 -9.11 -2.56 -0.90
N GLU A 71 -10.02 -2.65 -1.87
CA GLU A 71 -10.42 -3.94 -2.43
C GLU A 71 -10.70 -3.90 -3.93
N GLY A 72 -10.30 -4.96 -4.64
CA GLY A 72 -10.64 -5.21 -6.03
C GLY A 72 -9.62 -6.11 -6.72
N THR A 73 -9.61 -6.08 -8.06
CA THR A 73 -8.78 -6.99 -8.85
C THR A 73 -7.53 -6.30 -9.38
N LEU A 74 -6.40 -6.97 -9.21
CA LEU A 74 -5.14 -6.69 -9.89
C LEU A 74 -5.02 -7.60 -11.10
N THR A 75 -4.74 -7.04 -12.27
CA THR A 75 -4.54 -7.77 -13.53
C THR A 75 -3.11 -7.60 -14.00
N ARG A 76 -2.50 -8.71 -14.41
CA ARG A 76 -1.13 -8.75 -14.91
C ARG A 76 -1.07 -8.07 -16.28
N VAL A 77 -0.13 -7.13 -16.45
CA VAL A 77 0.11 -6.40 -17.71
C VAL A 77 1.51 -6.60 -18.26
N GLY A 78 2.34 -7.37 -17.56
CA GLY A 78 3.66 -7.78 -18.00
C GLY A 78 4.20 -8.88 -17.11
N ARG A 79 5.44 -9.32 -17.35
CA ARG A 79 6.03 -10.44 -16.58
C ARG A 79 6.00 -10.21 -15.07
N GLU A 80 6.23 -8.97 -14.63
CA GLU A 80 6.38 -8.62 -13.22
C GLU A 80 5.41 -7.52 -12.77
N ASN A 81 4.49 -7.09 -13.65
CA ASN A 81 3.67 -5.91 -13.40
C ASN A 81 2.19 -6.27 -13.31
N TYR A 82 1.53 -5.70 -12.30
CA TYR A 82 0.09 -5.74 -12.09
C TYR A 82 -0.48 -4.33 -12.02
N VAL A 83 -1.70 -4.16 -12.50
CA VAL A 83 -2.46 -2.91 -12.34
C VAL A 83 -3.91 -3.21 -11.99
N GLY A 84 -4.58 -2.31 -11.30
CA GLY A 84 -5.98 -2.48 -10.96
C GLY A 84 -6.66 -1.18 -10.58
N MET A 85 -7.98 -1.18 -10.70
CA MET A 85 -8.87 -0.13 -10.20
C MET A 85 -9.62 -0.66 -8.99
N LEU A 86 -9.20 -0.24 -7.80
CA LEU A 86 -9.73 -0.74 -6.54
C LEU A 86 -10.68 0.27 -5.91
N THR A 87 -11.55 -0.21 -5.04
CA THR A 87 -12.44 0.62 -4.23
C THR A 87 -11.82 0.77 -2.85
N ARG A 88 -11.66 2.01 -2.41
CA ARG A 88 -11.21 2.35 -1.06
C ARG A 88 -12.39 2.91 -0.28
N ARG A 89 -12.56 2.47 0.97
CA ARG A 89 -13.58 2.91 1.92
C ARG A 89 -12.91 3.13 3.27
N THR A 90 -13.17 4.27 3.89
CA THR A 90 -12.50 4.66 5.11
C THR A 90 -13.46 5.31 6.09
N ARG A 91 -13.30 4.95 7.36
CA ARG A 91 -13.84 5.63 8.52
C ARG A 91 -12.73 5.73 9.57
N LEU A 92 -12.09 6.90 9.72
CA LEU A 92 -11.07 7.14 10.74
C LEU A 92 -11.62 7.98 11.89
N LEU A 93 -11.14 7.70 13.09
CA LEU A 93 -11.49 8.39 14.32
C LEU A 93 -10.20 8.95 14.93
N PHE A 94 -10.21 10.23 15.30
CA PHE A 94 -9.08 10.93 15.88
C PHE A 94 -9.49 11.69 17.15
N CYS A 95 -8.59 11.69 18.12
CA CYS A 95 -8.68 12.48 19.34
C CYS A 95 -7.51 13.46 19.39
N GLY A 96 -7.79 14.75 19.31
CA GLY A 96 -6.80 15.82 19.46
C GLY A 96 -6.79 16.37 20.89
N ALA A 97 -5.60 16.74 21.39
CA ALA A 97 -5.43 17.54 22.60
C ALA A 97 -4.64 18.81 22.26
N HIS A 98 -5.19 19.99 22.52
CA HIS A 98 -4.62 21.27 22.09
C HIS A 98 -3.73 21.96 23.15
N GLY A 99 -2.90 21.19 23.86
CA GLY A 99 -1.81 21.69 24.71
C GLY A 99 -2.24 22.27 26.08
N GLY A 100 -1.83 21.59 27.15
CA GLY A 100 -2.02 21.99 28.55
C GLY A 100 -3.07 21.14 29.29
N PRO A 101 -2.95 20.96 30.62
CA PRO A 101 -3.84 20.10 31.41
C PRO A 101 -5.31 20.57 31.46
N ALA A 102 -5.61 21.75 30.91
CA ALA A 102 -6.95 22.34 30.81
C ALA A 102 -7.39 22.61 29.35
N ALA A 103 -6.62 22.19 28.34
CA ALA A 103 -7.01 22.41 26.94
C ALA A 103 -8.15 21.47 26.54
N ALA A 104 -9.13 22.03 25.83
CA ALA A 104 -10.23 21.27 25.28
C ALA A 104 -9.70 20.15 24.38
N SER A 105 -10.11 18.92 24.67
CA SER A 105 -9.98 17.82 23.73
C SER A 105 -10.95 18.04 22.57
N CYS A 106 -10.56 17.61 21.38
CA CYS A 106 -11.45 17.60 20.22
C CYS A 106 -11.53 16.19 19.64
N ASN A 107 -12.65 15.89 18.99
CA ASN A 107 -12.84 14.67 18.22
C ASN A 107 -12.95 15.01 16.73
N LEU A 108 -12.47 14.10 15.90
CA LEU A 108 -12.66 14.13 14.47
C LEU A 108 -13.03 12.74 13.95
N GLU A 109 -14.03 12.69 13.09
CA GLU A 109 -14.36 11.52 12.30
C GLU A 109 -14.16 11.84 10.82
N LEU A 110 -13.33 11.07 10.13
CA LEU A 110 -13.13 11.18 8.69
C LEU A 110 -13.85 10.02 8.01
N ILE A 111 -14.84 10.31 7.18
CA ILE A 111 -15.47 9.34 6.28
C ILE A 111 -14.99 9.65 4.87
N GLY A 112 -14.49 8.63 4.17
CA GLY A 112 -14.02 8.80 2.81
C GLY A 112 -14.19 7.55 1.98
N GLY A 113 -14.18 7.73 0.67
CA GLY A 113 -14.25 6.59 -0.25
C GLY A 113 -14.20 7.00 -1.70
N GLY A 114 -13.93 5.99 -2.53
CA GLY A 114 -13.87 6.18 -3.97
C GLY A 114 -12.98 5.15 -4.63
N LYS A 115 -12.56 5.45 -5.86
CA LYS A 115 -11.63 4.61 -6.60
C LYS A 115 -10.19 5.01 -6.33
N VAL A 116 -9.32 4.01 -6.35
CA VAL A 116 -7.86 4.18 -6.34
C VAL A 116 -7.28 3.43 -7.52
N GLN A 117 -6.27 4.02 -8.15
CA GLN A 117 -5.45 3.29 -9.11
C GLN A 117 -4.32 2.61 -8.35
N MET A 118 -4.19 1.30 -8.54
CA MET A 118 -3.16 0.49 -7.92
C MET A 118 -2.20 -0.05 -8.97
N ALA A 119 -0.90 0.03 -8.68
CA ALA A 119 0.16 -0.60 -9.44
C ALA A 119 0.92 -1.57 -8.54
N GLY A 120 1.28 -2.73 -9.07
CA GLY A 120 2.00 -3.78 -8.37
C GLY A 120 3.24 -4.22 -9.14
N LEU A 121 4.35 -4.42 -8.43
CA LEU A 121 5.61 -4.96 -8.97
C LEU A 121 5.99 -6.23 -8.20
N VAL A 122 6.20 -7.32 -8.92
CA VAL A 122 6.72 -8.57 -8.37
C VAL A 122 8.20 -8.42 -8.09
N MET A 123 8.61 -8.78 -6.88
CA MET A 123 9.97 -8.74 -6.39
C MET A 123 10.40 -10.15 -5.98
N ALA A 124 11.69 -10.46 -6.06
CA ALA A 124 12.22 -11.68 -5.45
C ALA A 124 12.14 -11.58 -3.91
N ASP A 125 11.63 -12.63 -3.26
CA ASP A 125 11.58 -12.76 -1.81
C ASP A 125 11.80 -14.22 -1.42
N GLU A 126 13.04 -14.55 -1.11
CA GLU A 126 13.47 -15.90 -0.70
C GLU A 126 12.79 -16.37 0.60
N THR A 127 12.17 -15.47 1.36
CA THR A 127 11.46 -15.80 2.60
C THR A 127 9.99 -16.17 2.36
N SER A 128 9.48 -15.92 1.15
CA SER A 128 8.10 -16.24 0.79
C SER A 128 7.97 -17.67 0.23
N PRO A 129 6.84 -18.36 0.41
CA PRO A 129 6.62 -19.70 -0.14
C PRO A 129 6.72 -19.80 -1.67
N SER A 130 6.42 -18.72 -2.38
CA SER A 130 6.53 -18.63 -3.84
C SER A 130 7.91 -18.16 -4.31
N GLY A 131 8.80 -17.77 -3.40
CA GLY A 131 10.07 -17.10 -3.70
C GLY A 131 9.92 -15.64 -4.17
N HIS A 132 8.72 -15.06 -4.10
CA HIS A 132 8.40 -13.71 -4.56
C HIS A 132 7.41 -12.95 -3.66
N SER A 133 7.56 -11.64 -3.61
CA SER A 133 6.61 -10.70 -3.01
C SER A 133 5.97 -9.81 -4.08
N LEU A 134 4.82 -9.24 -3.78
CA LEU A 134 4.19 -8.19 -4.57
C LEU A 134 4.24 -6.89 -3.77
N ARG A 135 4.91 -5.89 -4.32
CA ARG A 135 4.87 -4.52 -3.80
C ARG A 135 3.80 -3.75 -4.55
N VAL A 136 2.78 -3.29 -3.83
CA VAL A 136 1.71 -2.47 -4.40
C VAL A 136 1.79 -1.03 -3.92
N GLY A 137 1.43 -0.10 -4.78
CA GLY A 137 1.26 1.31 -4.47
C GLY A 137 -0.04 1.85 -5.07
N TRP A 138 -0.71 2.75 -4.37
CA TRP A 138 -1.95 3.36 -4.84
C TRP A 138 -2.10 4.82 -4.42
N ALA A 139 -2.90 5.55 -5.20
CA ALA A 139 -3.31 6.92 -4.93
C ALA A 139 -4.82 7.08 -5.16
N PRO A 140 -5.49 7.98 -4.41
CA PRO A 140 -6.85 8.41 -4.72
C PRO A 140 -6.97 8.92 -6.15
N LEU A 141 -8.04 8.55 -6.85
CA LEU A 141 -8.41 9.21 -8.10
C LEU A 141 -9.17 10.51 -7.85
N GLY A 142 -9.31 11.35 -8.88
CA GLY A 142 -10.06 12.62 -8.79
C GLY A 142 -11.54 12.47 -8.42
N SER A 143 -12.11 11.27 -8.49
CA SER A 143 -13.48 10.95 -8.06
C SER A 143 -13.56 10.47 -6.60
N HIS A 144 -12.47 10.55 -5.85
CA HIS A 144 -12.43 10.14 -4.45
C HIS A 144 -12.94 11.29 -3.58
N GLU A 145 -13.78 10.96 -2.60
CA GLU A 145 -14.40 11.94 -1.70
C GLU A 145 -14.00 11.68 -0.26
N ALA A 146 -13.96 12.74 0.54
CA ALA A 146 -13.69 12.67 1.96
C ALA A 146 -14.39 13.83 2.67
N GLN A 147 -14.89 13.55 3.87
CA GLN A 147 -15.53 14.53 4.72
C GLN A 147 -15.15 14.29 6.18
N ALA A 148 -14.75 15.35 6.86
CA ALA A 148 -14.40 15.34 8.28
C ALA A 148 -15.49 16.02 9.12
N TYR A 149 -15.88 15.33 10.19
CA TYR A 149 -16.87 15.76 11.18
C TYR A 149 -16.22 15.88 12.55
N GLY A 150 -16.97 16.44 13.51
CA GLY A 150 -16.54 16.53 14.90
C GLY A 150 -16.18 17.94 15.36
N SER A 151 -15.71 18.02 16.60
CA SER A 151 -15.46 19.26 17.34
C SER A 151 -14.09 19.90 17.08
N CYS A 152 -13.19 19.24 16.34
CA CYS A 152 -11.92 19.85 15.95
C CYS A 152 -12.13 21.07 15.02
N SER A 153 -11.13 21.95 14.99
CA SER A 153 -11.19 23.19 14.19
C SER A 153 -11.44 22.93 12.71
N ALA A 154 -12.06 23.90 12.02
CA ALA A 154 -12.31 23.82 10.58
C ALA A 154 -11.01 23.60 9.79
N ASP A 155 -9.96 24.37 10.11
CA ASP A 155 -8.64 24.24 9.49
C ASP A 155 -8.02 22.85 9.63
N PHE A 156 -8.21 22.21 10.80
CA PHE A 156 -7.72 20.85 11.00
C PHE A 156 -8.48 19.84 10.15
N LYS A 157 -9.82 19.97 10.11
CA LYS A 157 -10.69 19.13 9.28
C LYS A 157 -10.31 19.22 7.80
N GLU A 158 -10.16 20.43 7.27
CA GLU A 158 -9.76 20.66 5.87
C GLU A 158 -8.38 20.03 5.57
N ARG A 159 -7.41 20.15 6.48
CA ARG A 159 -6.07 19.54 6.31
C ARG A 159 -6.12 18.03 6.29
N ILE A 160 -6.93 17.41 7.15
CA ILE A 160 -7.10 15.96 7.18
C ILE A 160 -7.80 15.46 5.91
N GLU A 161 -8.86 16.13 5.46
CA GLU A 161 -9.51 15.83 4.18
C GLU A 161 -8.52 15.91 3.01
N LYS A 162 -7.77 17.02 2.92
CA LYS A 162 -6.76 17.21 1.86
C LYS A 162 -5.66 16.15 1.91
N MET A 163 -5.14 15.83 3.09
CA MET A 163 -4.14 14.77 3.27
C MET A 163 -4.69 13.44 2.75
N TYR A 164 -5.92 13.08 3.16
CA TYR A 164 -6.53 11.81 2.78
C TYR A 164 -6.76 11.68 1.27
N LEU A 165 -7.09 12.78 0.60
CA LEU A 165 -7.31 12.85 -0.85
C LEU A 165 -6.01 12.91 -1.68
N THR A 166 -4.85 13.15 -1.05
CA THR A 166 -3.58 13.35 -1.76
C THR A 166 -2.51 12.31 -1.43
N VAL A 167 -2.66 11.59 -0.32
CA VAL A 167 -1.64 10.64 0.14
C VAL A 167 -1.49 9.45 -0.81
N GLN A 168 -0.24 9.15 -1.16
CA GLN A 168 0.13 7.89 -1.80
C GLN A 168 0.49 6.86 -0.73
N GLN A 169 0.01 5.64 -0.90
CA GLN A 169 0.24 4.54 0.02
C GLN A 169 0.81 3.34 -0.71
N GLY A 170 1.42 2.42 0.04
CA GLY A 170 1.93 1.17 -0.51
C GLY A 170 2.21 0.15 0.58
N VAL A 171 2.17 -1.13 0.19
CA VAL A 171 2.53 -2.26 1.06
C VAL A 171 3.26 -3.32 0.24
N GLU A 172 3.98 -4.20 0.92
CA GLU A 172 4.61 -5.37 0.30
C GLU A 172 4.19 -6.63 1.06
N PHE A 173 3.79 -7.68 0.32
CA PHE A 173 3.34 -8.95 0.88
C PHE A 173 3.75 -10.12 -0.02
N ALA A 174 3.82 -11.32 0.54
CA ALA A 174 4.11 -12.52 -0.24
C ALA A 174 2.96 -12.88 -1.19
N ILE A 175 3.26 -13.15 -2.46
CA ILE A 175 2.24 -13.45 -3.48
C ILE A 175 2.02 -14.96 -3.60
N PRO A 176 0.76 -15.45 -3.64
CA PRO A 176 0.50 -16.88 -3.86
C PRO A 176 0.89 -17.31 -5.28
N ALA A 177 1.48 -18.50 -5.40
CA ALA A 177 1.74 -19.11 -6.70
C ALA A 177 0.41 -19.53 -7.37
N ALA A 178 0.45 -19.77 -8.68
CA ALA A 178 -0.70 -20.30 -9.39
C ALA A 178 -1.15 -21.64 -8.77
N GLY A 179 -2.40 -21.71 -8.35
CA GLY A 179 -3.00 -22.90 -7.74
C GLY A 179 -2.79 -23.05 -6.23
N SER A 180 -2.06 -22.15 -5.54
CA SER A 180 -1.81 -22.28 -4.09
C SER A 180 -2.98 -21.87 -3.18
N GLY A 181 -4.13 -21.48 -3.76
CA GLY A 181 -5.31 -21.04 -3.04
C GLY A 181 -5.17 -19.66 -2.37
N PRO A 182 -6.24 -19.18 -1.72
CA PRO A 182 -6.28 -17.92 -0.97
C PRO A 182 -5.20 -17.83 0.12
N ARG A 183 -4.70 -16.61 0.34
CA ARG A 183 -3.76 -16.29 1.42
C ARG A 183 -4.25 -15.09 2.21
N GLU A 184 -4.06 -15.14 3.53
CA GLU A 184 -4.24 -14.02 4.44
C GLU A 184 -2.99 -13.82 5.30
N GLU A 185 -2.57 -12.57 5.47
CA GLU A 185 -1.36 -12.22 6.21
C GLU A 185 -1.56 -10.89 6.96
N ARG A 186 -1.18 -10.85 8.24
CA ARG A 186 -1.00 -9.60 8.97
C ARG A 186 0.43 -9.13 8.78
N LEU A 187 0.62 -7.95 8.20
CA LEU A 187 1.93 -7.38 8.00
C LEU A 187 2.43 -6.76 9.29
N GLU A 188 3.59 -7.18 9.80
CA GLU A 188 4.13 -6.64 11.06
C GLU A 188 4.65 -5.20 10.90
N ASP A 189 5.24 -4.91 9.73
CA ASP A 189 5.84 -3.61 9.42
C ASP A 189 4.80 -2.58 8.91
N TYR A 190 3.55 -3.00 8.71
CA TYR A 190 2.50 -2.17 8.13
C TYR A 190 1.22 -2.25 8.96
N ALA A 191 0.45 -1.17 9.01
CA ALA A 191 -0.87 -1.19 9.65
C ALA A 191 -1.95 -1.84 8.75
N TRP A 192 -1.66 -2.99 8.14
CA TRP A 192 -2.52 -3.65 7.14
C TRP A 192 -2.58 -5.18 7.35
N ASN A 193 -3.78 -5.72 7.28
CA ASN A 193 -4.03 -7.12 6.97
C ASN A 193 -4.26 -7.25 5.45
N VAL A 194 -3.68 -8.27 4.84
CA VAL A 194 -3.74 -8.53 3.40
C VAL A 194 -4.43 -9.86 3.15
N ARG A 195 -5.39 -9.87 2.23
CA ARG A 195 -5.96 -11.09 1.65
C ARG A 195 -5.79 -11.07 0.13
N VAL A 196 -5.29 -12.17 -0.42
CA VAL A 196 -5.00 -12.35 -1.85
C VAL A 196 -5.56 -13.69 -2.32
N ASN A 197 -6.40 -13.66 -3.36
CA ASN A 197 -7.04 -14.85 -3.94
C ASN A 197 -6.77 -14.96 -5.44
#